data_AF-A0A921B757-F1
#
_entry.id   AF-A0A921B757-F1
#
_cell.length_a   1.000
_cell.length_b   1.000
_cell.length_c   1.000
_cell.angle_alpha   90.00
_cell.angle_beta   90.00
_cell.angle_gamma   90.00
#
_symmetry.space_group_name_H-M   'P 1'
#
loop_
_entity.id
_entity.type
_entity.pdbx_description
1 polymer ?
#
loop_
_entity_poly.entity_id
_entity_poly.type
_entity_poly.pdbx_seq_one_letter_code
_entity_poly.pdbx_strand_id
1 'polypeptide(L)'
;MWDAKSNELIFSDMPGDIVRKWSELNGITTYRKPSGKANGHYFDLQGRLLSCKHANSRVIREEHDGSINPIATHYDGKELNSPNDIVVKSDGAIYFSDPTYGRMDGFGLLRDQDMDYQGGLPNRPNIR
;
A
#
# COMPACT_ATOMS: atom_id res chain seq x y z
N MET A 1 8.21 -5.67 4.83
CA MET A 1 8.25 -6.71 3.78
C MET A 1 9.70 -7.01 3.43
N TRP A 2 10.13 -8.27 3.48
CA TRP A 2 11.49 -8.65 3.10
C TRP A 2 11.59 -8.86 1.58
N ASP A 3 12.56 -8.22 0.95
CA ASP A 3 12.97 -8.49 -0.43
C ASP A 3 14.18 -9.43 -0.42
N ALA A 4 13.93 -10.70 -0.70
CA ALA A 4 14.97 -11.72 -0.74
C ALA A 4 15.96 -11.54 -1.90
N LYS A 5 15.60 -10.79 -2.96
CA LYS A 5 16.50 -10.57 -4.10
C LYS A 5 17.59 -9.57 -3.76
N SER A 6 17.24 -8.52 -3.02
CA SER A 6 18.16 -7.45 -2.62
C SER A 6 18.72 -7.61 -1.20
N ASN A 7 18.19 -8.56 -0.41
CA ASN A 7 18.46 -8.71 1.02
C ASN A 7 18.13 -7.42 1.80
N GLU A 8 16.96 -6.84 1.51
CA GLU A 8 16.50 -5.61 2.14
C GLU A 8 15.13 -5.77 2.80
N LEU A 9 14.96 -5.17 3.98
CA LEU A 9 13.67 -5.01 4.63
C LEU A 9 13.03 -3.68 4.21
N ILE A 10 11.90 -3.73 3.51
CA ILE A 10 11.10 -2.56 3.14
C ILE A 10 10.06 -2.28 4.24
N PHE A 11 9.94 -1.04 4.70
CA PHE A 11 8.97 -0.63 5.73
C PHE A 11 8.59 0.85 5.62
N SER A 12 7.46 1.22 6.19
CA SER A 12 6.92 2.58 6.11
C SER A 12 7.27 3.43 7.34
N ASP A 13 7.66 4.67 7.07
CA ASP A 13 7.74 5.81 7.99
C ASP A 13 6.60 6.77 7.61
N MET A 14 5.38 6.45 8.07
CA MET A 14 4.16 7.17 7.68
C MET A 14 4.16 8.65 8.09
N PRO A 15 4.55 9.03 9.33
CA PRO A 15 4.62 10.43 9.70
C PRO A 15 5.53 11.23 8.76
N GLY A 16 6.69 10.66 8.39
CA GLY A 16 7.65 11.28 7.47
C GLY A 16 7.27 11.27 5.98
N ASP A 17 6.21 10.54 5.61
CA ASP A 17 5.81 10.25 4.23
C ASP A 17 6.93 9.56 3.41
N ILE A 18 7.54 8.54 4.00
CA ILE A 18 8.70 7.84 3.45
C ILE A 18 8.49 6.34 3.50
N VAL A 19 8.81 5.63 2.41
CA VAL A 19 9.15 4.20 2.48
C VAL A 19 10.65 4.10 2.69
N ARG A 20 11.05 3.36 3.71
CA ARG A 20 12.43 3.06 4.07
C ARG A 20 12.80 1.65 3.60
N LYS A 21 14.09 1.43 3.48
CA LYS A 21 14.67 0.09 3.37
C LYS A 21 15.83 -0.07 4.33
N TRP A 22 16.00 -1.26 4.88
CA TRP A 22 17.14 -1.61 5.72
C TRP A 22 17.91 -2.77 5.09
N SER A 23 19.24 -2.69 5.09
CA SER A 23 20.14 -3.81 4.80
C SER A 23 21.24 -3.86 5.85
N GLU A 24 21.86 -5.03 6.01
CA GLU A 24 23.03 -5.18 6.89
C GLU A 24 24.19 -4.26 6.46
N LEU A 25 24.42 -4.12 5.15
CA LEU A 25 25.52 -3.33 4.59
C LEU A 25 25.33 -1.82 4.76
N ASN A 26 24.12 -1.32 4.47
CA ASN A 26 23.88 0.13 4.35
C ASN A 26 23.06 0.72 5.51
N GLY A 27 22.59 -0.11 6.45
CA GLY A 27 21.62 0.31 7.46
C GLY A 27 20.32 0.80 6.83
N ILE A 28 19.67 1.79 7.47
CA ILE A 28 18.41 2.37 6.99
C ILE A 28 18.68 3.42 5.91
N THR A 29 18.07 3.25 4.75
CA THR A 29 18.09 4.21 3.63
C THR A 29 16.66 4.51 3.14
N THR A 30 16.52 5.54 2.31
CA THR A 30 15.24 5.90 1.70
C THR A 30 14.98 5.03 0.47
N TYR A 31 13.83 4.36 0.43
CA TYR A 31 13.34 3.68 -0.77
C TYR A 31 12.48 4.62 -1.62
N ARG A 32 11.54 5.36 -1.00
CA ARG A 32 10.65 6.29 -1.72
C ARG A 32 10.24 7.49 -0.86
N LYS A 33 10.35 8.69 -1.42
CA LYS A 33 9.83 9.95 -0.86
C LYS A 33 9.48 10.92 -2.00
N PRO A 34 8.27 11.52 -2.04
CA PRO A 34 7.13 11.28 -1.17
C PRO A 34 6.55 9.87 -1.37
N SER A 35 5.99 9.30 -0.32
CA SER A 35 5.36 7.98 -0.37
C SER A 35 3.85 8.03 -0.52
N GLY A 36 3.17 9.17 -0.44
CA GLY A 36 1.70 9.20 -0.38
C GLY A 36 1.15 8.46 0.84
N LYS A 37 1.83 8.57 1.98
CA LYS A 37 1.53 7.93 3.26
C LYS A 37 1.34 6.41 3.07
N ALA A 38 2.36 5.78 2.50
CA ALA A 38 2.34 4.33 2.30
C ALA A 38 2.33 3.60 3.64
N ASN A 39 1.64 2.47 3.72
CA ASN A 39 1.56 1.68 4.94
C ASN A 39 2.03 0.23 4.69
N GLY A 40 1.10 -0.72 4.56
CA GLY A 40 1.39 -2.11 4.28
C GLY A 40 1.97 -2.35 2.89
N HIS A 41 2.85 -3.34 2.82
CA HIS A 41 3.59 -3.72 1.62
C HIS A 41 3.61 -5.25 1.47
N TYR A 42 3.53 -5.72 0.22
CA TYR A 42 3.67 -7.14 -0.10
C TYR A 42 4.23 -7.32 -1.51
N PHE A 43 4.99 -8.37 -1.75
CA PHE A 43 5.42 -8.73 -3.12
C PHE A 43 4.40 -9.67 -3.75
N ASP A 44 3.89 -9.33 -4.94
CA ASP A 44 3.06 -10.27 -5.68
C ASP A 44 3.86 -11.50 -6.16
N LEU A 45 3.17 -12.47 -6.75
CA LEU A 45 3.79 -13.72 -7.21
C LEU A 45 4.79 -13.52 -8.38
N GLN A 46 4.87 -12.31 -8.95
CA GLN A 46 5.83 -11.92 -9.98
C GLN A 46 6.99 -11.09 -9.40
N GLY A 47 7.01 -10.87 -8.08
CA GLY A 47 8.03 -10.10 -7.38
C GLY A 47 7.88 -8.58 -7.57
N ARG A 48 6.68 -8.09 -7.88
CA ARG A 48 6.37 -6.65 -7.95
C ARG A 48 5.85 -6.17 -6.61
N LEU A 49 6.18 -4.94 -6.23
CA LEU A 49 5.83 -4.41 -4.92
C LEU A 49 4.41 -3.82 -4.94
N LEU A 50 3.52 -4.41 -4.13
CA LEU A 50 2.22 -3.84 -3.80
C LEU A 50 2.37 -2.93 -2.58
N SER A 51 1.68 -1.78 -2.59
CA SER A 51 1.66 -0.87 -1.45
C SER A 51 0.29 -0.25 -1.24
N CYS A 52 -0.16 -0.27 0.01
CA CYS A 52 -1.30 0.48 0.50
C CYS A 52 -0.95 1.96 0.67
N LYS A 53 -1.81 2.88 0.18
CA LYS A 53 -1.61 4.34 0.24
C LYS A 53 -2.75 5.02 0.97
N HIS A 54 -2.44 5.63 2.12
CA HIS A 54 -3.44 6.37 2.90
C HIS A 54 -3.80 7.72 2.27
N ALA A 55 -2.86 8.44 1.64
CA ALA A 55 -3.11 9.82 1.22
C ALA A 55 -4.15 9.94 0.09
N ASN A 56 -4.33 8.89 -0.72
CA ASN A 56 -5.23 8.89 -1.86
C ASN A 56 -5.97 7.57 -2.07
N SER A 57 -6.29 6.89 -0.96
CA SER A 57 -7.22 5.74 -0.92
C SER A 57 -6.97 4.69 -1.99
N ARG A 58 -5.75 4.19 -2.10
CA ARG A 58 -5.44 3.24 -3.16
C ARG A 58 -4.44 2.18 -2.79
N VAL A 59 -4.56 1.05 -3.45
CA VAL A 59 -3.48 0.09 -3.58
C VAL A 59 -2.78 0.36 -4.90
N ILE A 60 -1.45 0.46 -4.85
CA ILE A 60 -0.61 0.55 -6.05
C ILE A 60 0.21 -0.72 -6.23
N ARG A 61 0.63 -0.96 -7.47
CA ARG A 61 1.67 -1.89 -7.84
C ARG A 61 2.81 -1.13 -8.51
N GLU A 62 4.02 -1.35 -8.04
CA GLU A 62 5.24 -0.90 -8.67
C GLU A 62 5.77 -2.03 -9.58
N GLU A 63 5.83 -1.76 -10.88
CA GLU A 63 6.35 -2.70 -11.87
C GLU A 63 7.89 -2.72 -11.85
N HIS A 64 8.49 -3.71 -12.51
CA HIS A 64 9.95 -3.90 -12.54
C HIS A 64 10.71 -2.74 -13.19
N ASP A 65 10.06 -1.98 -14.06
CA ASP A 65 10.62 -0.77 -14.69
C ASP A 65 10.50 0.49 -13.80
N GLY A 66 9.95 0.34 -12.60
CA GLY A 66 9.69 1.43 -11.64
C GLY A 66 8.40 2.21 -11.90
N SER A 67 7.61 1.85 -12.93
CA SER A 67 6.30 2.45 -13.15
C SER A 67 5.32 2.08 -12.03
N ILE A 68 4.41 2.99 -11.69
CA ILE A 68 3.49 2.85 -10.58
C ILE A 68 2.05 2.89 -11.10
N ASN A 69 1.34 1.79 -10.92
CA ASN A 69 -0.03 1.63 -11.38
C ASN A 69 -0.98 1.48 -10.19
N PRO A 70 -2.03 2.31 -10.05
CA PRO A 70 -3.14 2.00 -9.17
C PRO A 70 -3.81 0.69 -9.61
N ILE A 71 -4.11 -0.20 -8.66
CA ILE A 71 -4.80 -1.48 -8.93
C ILE A 71 -6.10 -1.62 -8.15
N ALA A 72 -6.37 -0.69 -7.22
CA ALA A 72 -7.62 -0.55 -6.50
C ALA A 72 -7.72 0.88 -5.96
N THR A 73 -8.82 1.57 -6.23
CA THR A 73 -9.11 2.94 -5.80
C THR A 73 -10.55 3.11 -5.34
N HIS A 74 -11.50 2.37 -5.92
CA HIS A 74 -12.92 2.42 -5.60
C HIS A 74 -13.53 1.03 -5.44
N TYR A 75 -14.62 0.94 -4.68
CA TYR A 75 -15.52 -0.21 -4.63
C TYR A 75 -16.95 0.26 -4.80
N ASP A 76 -17.67 -0.31 -5.79
CA ASP A 76 -19.05 0.06 -6.10
C ASP A 76 -19.24 1.58 -6.36
N GLY A 77 -18.27 2.18 -7.05
CA GLY A 77 -18.25 3.61 -7.36
C GLY A 77 -17.85 4.52 -6.20
N LYS A 78 -17.67 4.00 -4.98
CA LYS A 78 -17.24 4.77 -3.81
C LYS A 78 -15.73 4.68 -3.60
N GLU A 79 -15.10 5.77 -3.22
CA GLU A 79 -13.66 5.80 -2.91
C GLU A 79 -13.37 4.87 -1.73
N LEU A 80 -12.28 4.09 -1.80
CA LEU A 80 -11.79 3.32 -0.65
C LEU A 80 -11.55 4.23 0.57
N ASN A 81 -11.57 3.64 1.77
CA ASN A 81 -11.36 4.40 3.00
C ASN A 81 -9.90 4.85 3.11
N SER A 82 -9.01 3.90 3.36
CA SER A 82 -7.56 4.04 3.40
C SER A 82 -6.94 2.64 3.57
N PRO A 83 -6.57 1.97 2.46
CA PRO A 83 -5.99 0.64 2.53
C PRO A 83 -4.81 0.61 3.50
N ASN A 84 -4.75 -0.38 4.39
CA ASN A 84 -3.82 -0.39 5.52
C ASN A 84 -2.75 -1.47 5.36
N ASP A 85 -3.14 -2.75 5.46
CA ASP A 85 -2.27 -3.89 5.19
C ASP A 85 -2.74 -4.72 3.99
N ILE A 86 -1.81 -5.45 3.39
CA ILE A 86 -2.01 -6.20 2.14
C ILE A 86 -1.26 -7.53 2.15
N VAL A 87 -1.89 -8.57 1.60
CA VAL A 87 -1.29 -9.89 1.37
C VAL A 87 -1.73 -10.45 0.03
N VAL A 88 -0.89 -11.35 -0.53
CA VAL A 88 -1.21 -12.08 -1.76
C VAL A 88 -1.30 -13.56 -1.44
N LYS A 89 -2.45 -14.16 -1.78
CA LYS A 89 -2.66 -15.61 -1.66
C LYS A 89 -1.92 -16.33 -2.79
N SER A 90 -1.64 -17.62 -2.58
CA SER A 90 -0.90 -18.46 -3.53
C SER A 90 -1.56 -18.63 -4.91
N ASP A 91 -2.84 -18.29 -5.05
CA ASP A 91 -3.56 -18.27 -6.34
C ASP A 91 -3.52 -16.90 -7.03
N GLY A 92 -2.80 -15.93 -6.46
CA GLY A 92 -2.67 -14.56 -6.97
C GLY A 92 -3.75 -13.61 -6.49
N ALA A 93 -4.72 -14.06 -5.68
CA ALA A 93 -5.72 -13.16 -5.12
C ALA A 93 -5.07 -12.19 -4.12
N ILE A 94 -5.41 -10.90 -4.27
CA ILE A 94 -4.92 -9.81 -3.42
C ILE A 94 -6.00 -9.50 -2.37
N TYR A 95 -5.61 -9.50 -1.10
CA TYR A 95 -6.46 -9.12 0.02
C TYR A 95 -5.84 -7.95 0.75
N PHE A 96 -6.65 -6.95 1.09
CA PHE A 96 -6.22 -5.83 1.91
C PHE A 96 -7.33 -5.41 2.87
N SER A 97 -6.92 -4.82 3.99
CA SER A 97 -7.83 -4.19 4.94
C SER A 97 -8.02 -2.71 4.58
N ASP A 98 -9.24 -2.20 4.72
CA ASP A 98 -9.58 -0.81 4.37
C ASP A 98 -10.27 -0.05 5.53
N PRO A 99 -9.55 0.23 6.64
CA PRO A 99 -10.03 1.08 7.72
C PRO A 99 -9.97 2.57 7.34
N THR A 100 -10.36 3.48 8.25
CA THR A 100 -10.31 4.94 8.03
C THR A 100 -9.07 5.62 8.61
N TYR A 101 -8.03 4.88 9.02
CA TYR A 101 -6.85 5.45 9.68
C TYR A 101 -6.10 6.49 8.84
N GLY A 102 -6.10 6.35 7.51
CA GLY A 102 -5.54 7.32 6.57
C GLY A 102 -6.35 8.62 6.43
N ARG A 103 -7.39 8.79 7.25
CA ARG A 103 -8.18 10.01 7.37
C ARG A 103 -7.91 10.75 8.68
N MET A 104 -6.89 10.32 9.43
CA MET A 104 -6.42 10.96 10.66
C MET A 104 -5.14 11.77 10.40
N ASP A 105 -4.92 12.83 11.18
CA ASP A 105 -3.70 13.63 11.10
C ASP A 105 -2.44 12.77 11.37
N GLY A 106 -1.34 13.09 10.69
CA GLY A 106 -0.08 12.35 10.71
C GLY A 106 -0.07 11.06 9.88
N PHE A 107 -1.16 10.29 9.88
CA PHE A 107 -1.27 8.99 9.22
C PHE A 107 -1.83 9.04 7.80
N GLY A 108 -2.43 10.16 7.39
CA GLY A 108 -2.95 10.36 6.05
C GLY A 108 -3.36 11.81 5.80
N LEU A 109 -4.48 12.01 5.12
CA LEU A 109 -5.06 13.33 4.86
C LEU A 109 -6.47 13.38 5.45
N LEU A 110 -6.81 14.48 6.13
CA LEU A 110 -8.18 14.72 6.61
C LEU A 110 -9.10 14.89 5.39
N ARG A 111 -10.12 14.03 5.27
CA ARG A 111 -11.14 14.02 4.20
C ARG A 111 -12.33 13.12 4.56
N ASP A 112 -13.50 13.48 4.06
CA ASP A 112 -14.76 12.78 4.32
C ASP A 112 -14.76 11.34 3.78
N GLN A 113 -15.29 10.42 4.58
CA GLN A 113 -15.45 9.01 4.21
C GLN A 113 -16.60 8.85 3.20
N ASP A 114 -16.36 8.15 2.10
CA ASP A 114 -17.37 7.87 1.07
C ASP A 114 -18.12 6.55 1.33
N MET A 115 -17.39 5.50 1.73
CA MET A 115 -18.00 4.22 2.10
C MET A 115 -18.71 4.30 3.47
N ASP A 116 -19.78 3.52 3.60
CA ASP A 116 -20.61 3.41 4.81
C ASP A 116 -20.14 2.30 5.76
N TYR A 117 -19.03 1.62 5.44
CA TYR A 117 -18.48 0.52 6.22
C TYR A 117 -16.94 0.50 6.19
N GLN A 118 -16.35 -0.32 7.08
CA GLN A 118 -14.91 -0.62 7.15
C GLN A 118 -14.72 -2.15 7.13
N GLY A 119 -13.66 -2.67 6.49
CA GLY A 119 -13.42 -4.11 6.46
C GLY A 119 -12.37 -4.56 5.44
N GLY A 120 -12.20 -5.88 5.30
CA GLY A 120 -11.33 -6.48 4.28
C GLY A 120 -12.04 -6.58 2.93
N LEU A 121 -11.38 -6.14 1.87
CA LEU A 121 -11.91 -6.20 0.50
C LEU A 121 -11.09 -7.20 -0.33
N PRO A 122 -11.70 -8.27 -0.88
CA PRO A 122 -11.04 -9.08 -1.89
C PRO A 122 -10.96 -8.30 -3.20
N ASN A 123 -9.81 -8.32 -3.89
CA ASN A 123 -9.71 -7.73 -5.23
C ASN A 123 -10.66 -8.49 -6.20
N ARG A 124 -11.78 -7.86 -6.55
CA ARG A 124 -12.88 -8.39 -7.39
C ARG A 124 -13.08 -7.47 -8.60
N PRO A 125 -13.72 -7.92 -9.69
CA PRO A 125 -13.86 -7.14 -10.93
C PRO A 125 -14.52 -5.74 -10.80
N ASN A 126 -15.15 -5.43 -9.67
CA ASN A 126 -15.75 -4.12 -9.38
C ASN A 126 -14.82 -3.16 -8.62
N ILE A 127 -13.59 -3.58 -8.34
CA ILE A 127 -12.55 -2.71 -7.80
C ILE A 127 -11.79 -2.11 -8.98
N ARG A 128 -11.88 -0.79 -9.13
CA ARG A 128 -11.18 -0.01 -10.16
C ARG A 128 -10.11 0.85 -9.52
#